data_AF-S5ZZS7-F1
#
_entry.id   AF-S5ZZS7-F1
#
_cell.length_a   1.000
_cell.length_b   1.000
_cell.length_c   1.000
_cell.angle_alpha   90.00
_cell.angle_beta   90.00
_cell.angle_gamma   90.00
#
_symmetry.space_group_name_H-M   'P 1'
#
loop_
_entity.id
_entity.type
_entity.pdbx_description
1 polymer ?
#
loop_
_entity_poly.entity_id
_entity_poly.type
_entity_poly.pdbx_seq_one_letter_code
_entity_poly.pdbx_strand_id
1 'polypeptide(L)'
;MEILNYELNNKEIIMLSEKVKNYLIETGLYDETEDTNYQKVMLDLGIKLDAAFAQFNLYTNAVTFSGQAYDIYNVCWFAINSTYSEQIENMQSALNLPEEYIPLDSFEAEGGFFYNLKTGEVLELELGQKLIDFQNGQLQPQWKDFNSFLEWFFELE
;
A
#
# COMPACT_ATOMS: atom_id res chain seq x y z
N MET A 1 18.22 28.06 -3.11
CA MET A 1 17.34 27.04 -3.73
C MET A 1 17.83 25.61 -3.50
N GLU A 2 19.08 25.36 -3.07
CA GLU A 2 19.56 23.99 -2.80
C GLU A 2 19.18 23.43 -1.41
N ILE A 3 18.93 24.28 -0.41
CA ILE A 3 18.70 23.82 0.98
C ILE A 3 17.32 23.14 1.14
N LEU A 4 16.28 23.61 0.43
CA LEU A 4 14.94 23.00 0.48
C LEU A 4 14.90 21.58 -0.14
N ASN A 5 15.79 21.28 -1.09
CA ASN A 5 15.84 19.96 -1.73
C ASN A 5 16.58 18.92 -0.87
N TYR A 6 17.36 19.35 0.13
CA TYR A 6 18.07 18.44 1.02
C TYR A 6 17.16 17.90 2.13
N GLU A 7 16.22 18.72 2.63
CA GLU A 7 15.27 18.32 3.67
C GLU A 7 14.17 17.37 3.15
N LEU A 8 13.82 17.44 1.86
CA LEU A 8 12.86 16.52 1.23
C LEU A 8 13.38 15.07 1.10
N ASN A 9 14.70 14.86 1.21
CA ASN A 9 15.33 13.55 0.95
C ASN A 9 15.66 12.72 2.20
N ASN A 10 15.37 13.23 3.41
CA ASN A 10 15.62 12.55 4.68
C ASN A 10 14.33 12.16 5.42
N LYS A 11 13.26 11.82 4.69
CA LYS A 11 12.13 11.16 5.33
C LYS A 11 12.61 9.79 5.83
N GLU A 12 12.47 9.57 7.13
CA GLU A 12 12.81 8.32 7.80
C GLU A 12 12.08 7.17 7.10
N ILE A 13 12.84 6.16 6.66
CA ILE A 13 12.26 4.97 6.04
C ILE A 13 11.69 4.12 7.18
N ILE A 14 10.37 3.97 7.17
CA ILE A 14 9.69 3.09 8.10
C ILE A 14 9.78 1.67 7.53
N MET A 15 10.59 0.81 8.15
CA MET A 15 10.68 -0.62 7.84
C MET A 15 9.46 -1.38 8.35
N LEU A 16 9.22 -2.61 7.87
CA LEU A 16 8.14 -3.45 8.36
C LEU A 16 8.30 -3.72 9.86
N SER A 17 7.23 -3.58 10.64
CA SER A 17 7.32 -3.75 12.08
C SER A 17 7.58 -5.21 12.46
N GLU A 18 8.36 -5.44 13.52
CA GLU A 18 8.62 -6.79 14.05
C GLU A 18 7.32 -7.52 14.42
N LYS A 19 6.31 -6.77 14.85
CA LYS A 19 4.99 -7.29 15.20
C LYS A 19 4.30 -7.92 13.99
N VAL A 20 4.23 -7.19 12.87
CA VAL A 20 3.67 -7.70 11.61
C VAL A 20 4.54 -8.83 11.05
N LYS A 21 5.87 -8.68 11.07
CA LYS A 21 6.79 -9.72 10.61
C LYS A 21 6.59 -11.05 11.38
N ASN A 22 6.49 -10.99 12.70
CA ASN A 22 6.26 -12.18 13.53
C ASN A 22 4.93 -12.85 13.20
N TYR A 23 3.85 -12.06 13.03
CA TYR A 23 2.56 -12.60 12.59
C TYR A 23 2.66 -13.32 11.24
N LEU A 24 3.33 -12.73 10.25
CA LEU A 24 3.53 -13.35 8.94
C LEU A 24 4.33 -14.65 9.02
N ILE A 25 5.34 -14.72 9.90
CA ILE A 25 6.10 -15.95 10.15
C ILE A 25 5.23 -17.02 10.80
N GLU A 26 4.48 -16.67 11.86
CA GLU A 26 3.63 -17.60 12.61
C GLU A 26 2.49 -18.19 11.76
N THR A 27 1.99 -17.40 10.81
CA THR A 27 0.95 -17.82 9.85
C THR A 27 1.49 -18.51 8.60
N GLY A 28 2.82 -18.61 8.45
CA GLY A 28 3.47 -19.24 7.29
C GLY A 28 3.38 -18.42 6.00
N LEU A 29 3.08 -17.13 6.10
CA LEU A 29 2.97 -16.20 4.98
C LEU A 29 4.30 -15.53 4.63
N TYR A 30 5.28 -15.54 5.54
CA TYR A 30 6.60 -14.93 5.33
C TYR A 30 7.54 -15.86 4.54
N ASP A 31 8.18 -15.33 3.50
CA ASP A 31 9.15 -16.04 2.65
C ASP A 31 10.32 -15.12 2.29
N GLU A 32 11.56 -15.55 2.56
CA GLU A 32 12.77 -14.77 2.27
C GLU A 32 13.34 -15.04 0.87
N THR A 33 12.65 -15.84 0.05
CA THR A 33 13.05 -16.11 -1.33
C THR A 33 13.04 -14.82 -2.14
N GLU A 34 14.22 -14.38 -2.57
CA GLU A 34 14.36 -13.16 -3.36
C GLU A 34 13.76 -13.32 -4.77
N ASP A 35 12.93 -12.36 -5.18
CA ASP A 35 12.45 -12.23 -6.55
C ASP A 35 12.87 -10.86 -7.14
N THR A 36 13.77 -10.88 -8.12
CA THR A 36 14.28 -9.65 -8.77
C THR A 36 13.21 -8.91 -9.57
N ASN A 37 12.16 -9.59 -10.04
CA ASN A 37 11.04 -8.92 -10.72
C ASN A 37 10.19 -8.16 -9.70
N TYR A 38 9.96 -8.72 -8.51
CA TYR A 38 9.25 -8.03 -7.44
C TYR A 38 10.04 -6.80 -6.97
N GLN A 39 11.37 -6.92 -6.83
CA GLN A 39 12.23 -5.77 -6.54
C GLN A 39 12.12 -4.69 -7.61
N LYS A 40 12.09 -5.08 -8.90
CA LYS A 40 11.90 -4.14 -10.00
C LYS A 40 10.56 -3.42 -9.91
N VAL A 41 9.47 -4.11 -9.60
CA VAL A 41 8.15 -3.48 -9.40
C VAL A 41 8.23 -2.39 -8.33
N MET A 42 8.83 -2.68 -7.18
CA MET A 42 8.97 -1.69 -6.10
C MET A 42 9.79 -0.47 -6.53
N LEU A 43 10.89 -0.68 -7.24
CA LEU A 43 11.73 0.40 -7.76
C LEU A 43 11.03 1.23 -8.84
N ASP A 44 10.25 0.61 -9.71
CA ASP A 44 9.46 1.29 -10.74
C ASP A 44 8.35 2.15 -10.12
N LEU A 45 7.78 1.72 -8.99
CA LEU A 45 6.85 2.51 -8.16
C LEU A 45 7.55 3.61 -7.34
N GLY A 46 8.88 3.71 -7.39
CA GLY A 46 9.67 4.67 -6.61
C GLY A 46 9.80 4.32 -5.12
N ILE A 47 9.50 3.08 -4.74
CA ILE A 47 9.52 2.60 -3.35
C ILE A 47 10.89 1.97 -3.06
N LYS A 48 11.53 2.40 -1.96
CA LYS A 48 12.78 1.79 -1.50
C LYS A 48 12.52 0.38 -0.97
N LEU A 49 13.41 -0.56 -1.26
CA LEU A 49 13.23 -1.98 -0.93
C LEU A 49 13.16 -2.26 0.58
N ASP A 50 13.71 -1.37 1.41
CA ASP A 50 13.68 -1.44 2.87
C ASP A 50 12.42 -0.78 3.49
N ALA A 51 11.56 -0.12 2.70
CA ALA A 51 10.30 0.41 3.20
C ALA A 51 9.32 -0.71 3.57
N ALA A 52 8.48 -0.49 4.58
CA ALA A 52 7.50 -1.45 5.07
C ALA A 52 6.61 -2.02 3.95
N PHE A 53 6.16 -1.16 3.03
CA PHE A 53 5.37 -1.56 1.88
C PHE A 53 6.12 -2.53 0.96
N ALA A 54 7.38 -2.22 0.64
CA ALA A 54 8.21 -3.10 -0.17
C ALA A 54 8.47 -4.42 0.55
N GLN A 55 8.90 -4.38 1.81
CA GLN A 55 9.20 -5.59 2.57
C GLN A 55 7.99 -6.52 2.71
N PHE A 56 6.79 -5.98 2.92
CA PHE A 56 5.56 -6.78 2.91
C PHE A 56 5.35 -7.50 1.58
N ASN A 57 5.40 -6.77 0.46
CA ASN A 57 5.17 -7.34 -0.86
C ASN A 57 6.30 -8.28 -1.34
N LEU A 58 7.54 -8.02 -0.93
CA LEU A 58 8.72 -8.81 -1.29
C LEU A 58 8.81 -10.12 -0.51
N TYR A 59 8.43 -10.09 0.78
CA TYR A 59 8.67 -11.20 1.70
C TYR A 59 7.40 -11.93 2.12
N THR A 60 6.37 -11.88 1.29
CA THR A 60 5.15 -12.66 1.49
C THR A 60 4.86 -13.56 0.29
N ASN A 61 4.27 -14.73 0.56
CA ASN A 61 4.08 -15.79 -0.45
C ASN A 61 2.64 -15.94 -0.97
N ALA A 62 1.69 -15.18 -0.43
CA ALA A 62 0.30 -15.19 -0.88
C ALA A 62 0.04 -14.13 -1.96
N VAL A 63 -0.95 -14.40 -2.83
CA VAL A 63 -1.40 -13.46 -3.86
C VAL A 63 -2.29 -12.37 -3.25
N THR A 64 -3.11 -12.74 -2.27
CA THR A 64 -3.95 -11.85 -1.48
C THR A 64 -3.85 -12.21 -0.01
N PHE A 65 -4.19 -11.25 0.85
CA PHE A 65 -4.21 -11.38 2.29
C PHE A 65 -5.59 -10.99 2.80
N SER A 66 -6.19 -11.87 3.59
CA SER A 66 -7.46 -11.59 4.25
C SER A 66 -7.23 -10.92 5.61
N GLY A 67 -8.10 -9.97 5.93
CA GLY A 67 -8.08 -9.23 7.19
C GLY A 67 -9.39 -8.49 7.39
N GLN A 68 -9.30 -7.33 8.03
CA GLN A 68 -10.45 -6.45 8.24
C GLN A 68 -11.00 -5.90 6.91
N ALA A 69 -12.33 -5.99 6.77
CA ALA A 69 -13.15 -5.47 5.66
C ALA A 69 -12.96 -6.11 4.28
N TYR A 70 -11.73 -6.09 3.73
CA TYR A 70 -11.43 -6.51 2.35
C TYR A 70 -10.17 -7.39 2.29
N ASP A 71 -10.00 -8.12 1.19
CA ASP A 71 -8.72 -8.77 0.90
C ASP A 71 -7.78 -7.75 0.24
N ILE A 72 -6.53 -7.67 0.67
CA ILE A 72 -5.50 -6.85 0.03
C ILE A 72 -4.56 -7.67 -0.84
N TYR A 73 -3.96 -7.03 -1.84
CA TYR A 73 -3.07 -7.64 -2.81
C TYR A 73 -1.64 -7.77 -2.30
N ASN A 74 -0.93 -8.78 -2.81
CA ASN A 74 0.48 -8.65 -3.11
C ASN A 74 0.62 -7.84 -4.42
N VAL A 75 0.95 -6.56 -4.30
CA VAL A 75 1.07 -5.61 -5.42
C VAL A 75 2.12 -6.04 -6.44
N CYS A 76 3.22 -6.68 -6.01
CA CYS A 76 4.19 -7.24 -6.96
C CYS A 76 3.58 -8.33 -7.84
N TRP A 77 2.84 -9.26 -7.23
CA TRP A 77 2.19 -10.33 -7.97
C TRP A 77 1.20 -9.75 -8.99
N PHE A 78 0.35 -8.82 -8.56
CA PHE A 78 -0.65 -8.19 -9.41
C PHE A 78 -0.02 -7.33 -10.52
N ALA A 79 1.03 -6.57 -10.23
CA ALA A 79 1.74 -5.78 -11.24
C ALA A 79 2.33 -6.64 -12.37
N ILE A 80 2.74 -7.87 -12.07
CA ILE A 80 3.36 -8.79 -13.05
C ILE A 80 2.32 -9.65 -13.78
N ASN A 81 1.29 -10.10 -13.07
CA ASN A 81 0.41 -11.18 -13.53
C ASN A 81 -1.01 -10.73 -13.87
N SER A 82 -1.30 -9.43 -13.85
CA SER A 82 -2.65 -8.89 -14.09
C SER A 82 -2.64 -7.56 -14.86
N THR A 83 -3.81 -6.95 -15.01
CA THR A 83 -4.02 -5.61 -15.57
C THR A 83 -3.93 -4.51 -14.50
N TYR A 84 -3.11 -4.70 -13.46
CA TYR A 84 -3.02 -3.80 -12.31
C TYR A 84 -2.67 -2.35 -12.70
N SER A 85 -1.77 -2.15 -13.67
CA SER A 85 -1.45 -0.80 -14.17
C SER A 85 -2.68 -0.10 -14.77
N GLU A 86 -3.50 -0.81 -15.54
CA GLU A 86 -4.76 -0.28 -16.07
C GLU A 86 -5.77 -0.02 -14.95
N GLN A 87 -5.78 -0.88 -13.92
CA GLN A 87 -6.63 -0.69 -12.73
C GLN A 87 -6.27 0.60 -11.99
N ILE A 88 -4.98 0.89 -11.78
CA ILE A 88 -4.51 2.16 -11.20
C ILE A 88 -5.08 3.34 -11.98
N GLU A 89 -4.83 3.38 -13.29
CA GLU A 89 -5.27 4.49 -14.15
C GLU A 89 -6.80 4.66 -14.12
N ASN A 90 -7.53 3.54 -14.23
CA ASN A 90 -8.98 3.53 -14.22
C ASN A 90 -9.54 4.03 -12.88
N MET A 91 -9.02 3.56 -11.75
CA MET A 91 -9.48 3.97 -10.42
C MET A 91 -9.14 5.42 -10.11
N GLN A 92 -7.92 5.87 -10.43
CA GLN A 92 -7.52 7.26 -10.26
C GLN A 92 -8.43 8.19 -11.07
N SER A 93 -8.72 7.83 -12.33
CA SER A 93 -9.64 8.62 -13.16
C SER A 93 -11.08 8.56 -12.68
N ALA A 94 -11.60 7.39 -12.29
CA ALA A 94 -13.00 7.22 -11.91
C ALA A 94 -13.32 7.88 -10.56
N LEU A 95 -12.38 7.82 -9.62
CA LEU A 95 -12.52 8.35 -8.26
C LEU A 95 -11.91 9.75 -8.11
N ASN A 96 -11.31 10.31 -9.17
CA ASN A 96 -10.60 11.59 -9.16
C ASN A 96 -9.53 11.65 -8.05
N LEU A 97 -8.70 10.60 -7.97
CA LEU A 97 -7.62 10.49 -6.99
C LEU A 97 -6.31 11.05 -7.55
N PRO A 98 -5.45 11.64 -6.70
CA PRO A 98 -4.08 11.97 -7.07
C PRO A 98 -3.28 10.73 -7.53
N GLU A 99 -2.34 10.93 -8.45
CA GLU A 99 -1.50 9.86 -9.04
C GLU A 99 -0.68 9.07 -8.02
N GLU A 100 -0.40 9.66 -6.85
CA GLU A 100 0.29 8.97 -5.76
C GLU A 100 -0.53 7.86 -5.08
N TYR A 101 -1.85 7.78 -5.29
CA TYR A 101 -2.66 6.73 -4.68
C TYR A 101 -2.77 5.51 -5.61
N ILE A 102 -2.29 4.37 -5.13
CA ILE A 102 -2.46 3.07 -5.80
C ILE A 102 -3.43 2.18 -5.01
N PRO A 103 -4.27 1.36 -5.66
CA PRO A 103 -5.22 0.51 -4.98
C PRO A 103 -4.52 -0.70 -4.34
N LEU A 104 -4.96 -1.08 -3.15
CA LEU A 104 -4.51 -2.29 -2.46
C LEU A 104 -5.47 -3.46 -2.63
N ASP A 105 -6.64 -3.25 -3.23
CA ASP A 105 -7.66 -4.26 -3.45
C ASP A 105 -8.44 -3.98 -4.75
N SER A 106 -9.48 -4.78 -5.01
CA SER A 106 -10.28 -4.71 -6.25
C SER A 106 -11.32 -3.60 -6.26
N PHE A 107 -11.61 -2.99 -5.10
CA PHE A 107 -12.70 -2.04 -4.91
C PHE A 107 -14.10 -2.62 -5.28
N GLU A 108 -14.25 -3.95 -5.37
CA GLU A 108 -15.46 -4.61 -5.90
C GLU A 108 -16.71 -4.36 -5.05
N ALA A 109 -16.55 -4.08 -3.76
CA ALA A 109 -17.64 -3.80 -2.83
C ALA A 109 -18.00 -2.30 -2.76
N GLU A 110 -17.66 -1.52 -3.80
CA GLU A 110 -17.78 -0.06 -3.83
C GLU A 110 -16.95 0.64 -2.73
N GLY A 111 -15.97 -0.06 -2.17
CA GLY A 111 -15.03 0.44 -1.18
C GLY A 111 -13.74 -0.38 -1.19
N GLY A 112 -12.67 0.22 -0.69
CA GLY A 112 -11.33 -0.36 -0.69
C GLY A 112 -10.25 0.57 -0.16
N PHE A 113 -9.03 0.06 -0.11
CA PHE A 113 -7.85 0.72 0.42
C PHE A 113 -6.92 1.22 -0.68
N PHE A 114 -6.27 2.36 -0.41
CA PHE A 114 -5.30 2.99 -1.29
C PHE A 114 -4.05 3.36 -0.52
N TYR A 115 -2.89 3.02 -1.08
CA TYR A 115 -1.58 3.39 -0.54
C TYR A 115 -1.06 4.65 -1.23
N ASN A 116 -0.59 5.62 -0.45
CA ASN A 116 0.03 6.82 -0.98
C ASN A 116 1.54 6.62 -1.17
N LEU A 117 2.00 6.58 -2.41
CA LEU A 117 3.41 6.38 -2.79
C LEU A 117 4.36 7.44 -2.23
N LYS A 118 3.87 8.67 -1.99
CA LYS A 118 4.69 9.79 -1.49
C LYS A 118 4.74 9.81 0.03
N THR A 119 3.62 9.53 0.68
CA THR A 119 3.50 9.71 2.14
C THR A 119 3.65 8.41 2.92
N GLY A 120 3.36 7.27 2.30
CA GLY A 120 3.28 5.97 2.96
C GLY A 120 2.00 5.74 3.77
N GLU A 121 1.08 6.72 3.74
CA GLU A 121 -0.23 6.65 4.41
C GLU A 121 -1.18 5.72 3.64
N VAL A 122 -2.18 5.21 4.36
CA VAL A 122 -3.24 4.38 3.78
C VAL A 122 -4.59 5.06 3.97
N LEU A 123 -5.36 5.10 2.90
CA LEU A 123 -6.68 5.68 2.82
C LEU A 123 -7.69 4.58 2.52
N GLU A 124 -8.76 4.52 3.29
CA GLU A 124 -9.95 3.75 2.95
C GLU A 124 -10.97 4.68 2.30
N LEU A 125 -11.51 4.28 1.15
CA LEU A 125 -12.61 4.98 0.48
C LEU A 125 -13.79 4.04 0.28
N GLU A 126 -14.97 4.62 0.27
CA GLU A 126 -16.20 4.02 -0.22
C GLU A 126 -16.94 5.06 -1.08
N LEU A 127 -17.75 4.60 -2.03
CA LEU A 127 -18.59 5.50 -2.82
C LEU A 127 -19.56 6.27 -1.93
N GLY A 128 -19.94 7.48 -2.38
CA GLY A 128 -20.83 8.36 -1.64
C GLY A 128 -20.08 9.40 -0.81
N GLN A 129 -20.52 9.63 0.43
CA GLN A 129 -20.07 10.79 1.22
C GLN A 129 -18.57 10.73 1.54
N LYS A 130 -18.02 9.55 1.83
CA LYS A 130 -16.60 9.39 2.16
C LYS A 130 -15.69 9.83 1.00
N LEU A 131 -16.03 9.43 -0.23
CA LEU A 131 -15.33 9.90 -1.43
C LEU A 131 -15.47 11.42 -1.63
N ILE A 132 -16.68 11.96 -1.45
CA ILE A 132 -16.93 13.41 -1.58
C ILE A 132 -16.11 14.21 -0.56
N ASP A 133 -16.05 13.73 0.69
CA ASP A 133 -15.30 14.37 1.76
C ASP A 133 -13.79 14.34 1.45
N PHE A 134 -13.28 13.22 0.92
CA PHE A 134 -11.89 13.13 0.48
C PHE A 134 -11.56 14.11 -0.65
N GLN A 135 -12.41 14.16 -1.69
CA GLN A 135 -12.23 15.07 -2.82
C GLN A 135 -12.27 16.56 -2.41
N ASN A 136 -13.00 16.87 -1.34
CA ASN A 136 -13.06 18.22 -0.76
C ASN A 136 -11.97 18.50 0.29
N GLY A 137 -11.05 17.55 0.53
CA GLY A 137 -9.99 17.67 1.52
C GLY A 137 -10.46 17.59 2.99
N GLN A 138 -11.70 17.14 3.21
CA GLN A 138 -12.32 16.98 4.53
C GLN A 138 -12.01 15.62 5.16
N LEU A 139 -11.78 14.59 4.33
CA LEU A 139 -11.27 13.30 4.78
C LEU A 139 -9.76 13.23 4.57
N GLN A 140 -9.05 12.74 5.57
CA GLN A 140 -7.61 12.46 5.53
C GLN A 140 -7.39 10.95 5.60
N PRO A 141 -6.23 10.42 5.16
CA PRO A 141 -5.86 9.02 5.34
C PRO A 141 -6.05 8.56 6.79
N GLN A 142 -6.61 7.37 6.99
CA GLN A 142 -6.91 6.83 8.32
C GLN A 142 -5.66 6.28 9.01
N TRP A 143 -4.69 5.77 8.24
CA TRP A 143 -3.43 5.25 8.78
C TRP A 143 -2.25 6.09 8.31
N LYS A 144 -1.48 6.58 9.29
CA LYS A 144 -0.30 7.43 9.09
C LYS A 144 0.87 6.74 8.36
N ASP A 145 0.90 5.42 8.40
CA ASP A 145 1.92 4.58 7.76
C ASP A 145 1.36 3.15 7.52
N PHE A 146 2.06 2.40 6.67
CA PHE A 146 1.65 1.06 6.28
C PHE A 146 1.66 0.05 7.45
N ASN A 147 2.57 0.20 8.42
CA ASN A 147 2.57 -0.69 9.60
C ASN A 147 1.30 -0.50 10.44
N SER A 148 0.91 0.76 10.68
CA SER A 148 -0.31 1.08 11.42
C SER A 148 -1.54 0.50 10.72
N PHE A 149 -1.55 0.52 9.38
CA PHE A 149 -2.58 -0.14 8.58
C PHE A 149 -2.54 -1.67 8.76
N LEU A 150 -1.39 -2.32 8.58
CA LEU A 150 -1.28 -3.78 8.70
C LEU A 150 -1.62 -4.29 10.10
N GLU A 151 -1.27 -3.55 11.16
CA GLU A 151 -1.62 -3.91 12.53
C GLU A 151 -3.13 -3.87 12.76
N TRP A 152 -3.81 -2.85 12.25
CA TRP A 152 -5.28 -2.81 12.25
C TRP A 152 -5.86 -3.94 11.38
N PHE A 153 -5.34 -4.10 10.16
CA PHE A 153 -5.84 -5.03 9.16
C PHE A 153 -5.81 -6.48 9.61
N PHE A 154 -4.72 -6.89 10.27
CA PHE A 154 -4.53 -8.23 10.81
C PHE A 154 -4.99 -8.38 12.28
N GLU A 155 -5.66 -7.37 12.84
CA GLU A 155 -6.15 -7.36 14.23
C GLU A 155 -5.05 -7.62 15.27
N LEU A 156 -3.90 -6.98 15.10
CA LEU A 156 -2.73 -7.20 15.95
C LEU A 156 -2.69 -6.25 17.16
N GLU A 157 -3.60 -5.27 17.28
CA GLU A 157 -3.62 -4.25 18.35
C GLU A 157 -3.56 -4.81 19.79
#